data_AF-Q6P907-F1
#
_entry.id   AF-Q6P907-F1
#
_cell.length_a   1.000
_cell.length_b   1.000
_cell.length_c   1.000
_cell.angle_alpha   90.00
_cell.angle_beta   90.00
_cell.angle_gamma   90.00
#
_symmetry.space_group_name_H-M   'P 1'
#
loop_
_entity.id
_entity.type
_entity.pdbx_description
1 polymer ?
#
loop_
_entity_poly.entity_id
_entity_poly.type
_entity_poly.pdbx_seq_one_letter_code
_entity_poly.pdbx_strand_id
1 'polypeptide(L)'
;MLPLFLVLSYLGQVIAAGKDVETPLLQITVPEKIDTNIQDAKEAETQVTYVVRIEGKAYTLQLEKQSFLHPLFGTYLRDKLGTLQPYFSLVKTHCFYQGHAAEIPVSTVTLSTCSGLRGLLQLENITYGIEPLESSATFEHILYEIKNNKIDYSPLKENFANSEQESQSYRILVKPEKGSNSTLTKRILRIKIIMDKAMFDHMGSEVGVATQKVVHIFGLINTMFSQLKMTVMLNSLEIWSEQDKIETNGDADEVLQRFLLWKSKEISQKAQDITYLLLYKDHPDYVGATYHGMACNPNFTAGIALHPKTLAVEGFAIVLSQLLGINLGLAYDDVYNCFCPGSTCIMNPSAM
;
A
#
# COMPACT_ATOMS: atom_id res chain seq x y z
N MET A 1 -12.39 -47.66 41.98
CA MET A 1 -13.25 -46.65 42.62
C MET A 1 -12.38 -45.44 42.94
N LEU A 2 -12.79 -44.26 42.46
CA LEU A 2 -12.39 -42.95 42.99
C LEU A 2 -12.45 -42.95 44.53
N PRO A 3 -11.66 -42.11 45.25
CA PRO A 3 -11.76 -40.64 45.14
C PRO A 3 -10.36 -39.94 45.19
N LEU A 4 -10.07 -38.88 44.42
CA LEU A 4 -10.56 -37.49 44.47
C LEU A 4 -10.36 -36.80 45.83
N PHE A 5 -9.76 -35.60 45.80
CA PHE A 5 -9.27 -34.74 46.90
C PHE A 5 -7.82 -34.94 47.32
N LEU A 6 -6.90 -34.29 46.60
CA LEU A 6 -5.70 -33.60 47.11
C LEU A 6 -4.92 -33.00 45.93
N VAL A 7 -5.52 -32.01 45.24
CA VAL A 7 -4.81 -31.15 44.28
C VAL A 7 -5.14 -29.70 44.62
N LEU A 8 -4.66 -29.21 45.77
CA LEU A 8 -4.71 -27.80 46.15
C LEU A 8 -3.67 -27.55 47.24
N SER A 9 -2.37 -27.57 46.92
CA SER A 9 -1.33 -26.94 47.74
C SER A 9 0.07 -26.95 47.12
N TYR A 10 0.23 -26.74 45.81
CA TYR A 10 1.59 -26.56 45.26
C TYR A 10 1.58 -25.77 43.95
N LEU A 11 1.17 -24.50 44.03
CA LEU A 11 1.47 -23.47 43.02
C LEU A 11 1.19 -22.09 43.65
N GLY A 12 1.84 -21.85 44.78
CA GLY A 12 2.00 -20.52 45.36
C GLY A 12 3.47 -20.14 45.22
N GLN A 13 3.72 -18.96 44.66
CA GLN A 13 5.01 -18.26 44.52
C GLN A 13 5.92 -18.68 43.34
N VAL A 14 5.62 -18.14 42.16
CA VAL A 14 6.58 -17.32 41.40
C VAL A 14 5.79 -16.18 40.74
N ILE A 15 5.67 -15.05 41.43
CA ILE A 15 5.28 -13.77 40.82
C ILE A 15 6.40 -12.79 41.17
N ALA A 16 7.27 -12.51 40.21
CA ALA A 16 8.00 -11.25 40.08
C ALA A 16 8.68 -11.17 38.71
N ALA A 17 8.49 -10.02 38.06
CA ALA A 17 9.13 -9.56 36.83
C ALA A 17 8.61 -10.10 35.48
N GLY A 18 7.32 -9.85 35.20
CA GLY A 18 6.86 -9.69 33.82
C GLY A 18 6.84 -8.20 33.48
N LYS A 19 7.50 -7.78 32.39
CA LYS A 19 7.28 -6.46 31.77
C LYS A 19 5.77 -6.28 31.57
N ASP A 20 5.20 -5.18 32.02
CA ASP A 20 3.85 -4.75 31.63
C ASP A 20 3.82 -4.63 30.10
N VAL A 21 3.31 -5.66 29.44
CA VAL A 21 2.83 -5.56 28.06
C VAL A 21 1.43 -5.01 28.19
N GLU A 22 1.29 -3.68 28.11
CA GLU A 22 -0.03 -3.05 27.99
C GLU A 22 -0.72 -3.66 26.77
N THR A 23 -1.77 -4.44 27.02
CA THR A 23 -2.65 -4.93 25.96
C THR A 23 -3.27 -3.72 25.26
N PRO A 24 -3.21 -3.62 23.91
CA PRO A 24 -3.88 -2.54 23.21
C PRO A 24 -5.37 -2.56 23.57
N LEU A 25 -5.93 -1.38 23.85
CA LEU A 25 -7.33 -1.25 24.18
C LEU A 25 -8.14 -1.66 22.94
N LEU A 26 -8.76 -2.84 23.02
CA LEU A 26 -9.62 -3.39 21.98
C LEU A 26 -11.06 -2.99 22.31
N GLN A 27 -11.72 -2.30 21.39
CA GLN A 27 -13.11 -1.88 21.53
C GLN A 27 -13.92 -2.40 20.35
N ILE A 28 -15.13 -2.89 20.63
CA ILE A 28 -16.11 -3.20 19.57
C ILE A 28 -16.96 -1.97 19.30
N THR A 29 -17.22 -1.69 18.02
CA THR A 29 -18.10 -0.61 17.56
C THR A 29 -18.99 -1.14 16.45
N VAL A 30 -20.14 -0.49 16.23
CA VAL A 30 -21.02 -0.77 15.10
C VAL A 30 -21.14 0.52 14.30
N PRO A 31 -20.40 0.66 13.19
CA PRO A 31 -20.46 1.85 12.36
C PRO A 31 -21.84 2.02 11.72
N GLU A 32 -22.43 3.20 11.88
CA GLU A 32 -23.72 3.54 11.32
C GLU A 32 -23.51 4.35 10.03
N LYS A 33 -23.97 3.83 8.90
CA LYS A 33 -23.95 4.60 7.64
C LYS A 33 -25.07 5.63 7.66
N ILE A 34 -24.76 6.89 7.43
CA ILE A 34 -25.76 7.94 7.24
C ILE A 34 -26.10 7.99 5.75
N ASP A 35 -27.33 7.61 5.41
CA ASP A 35 -27.86 7.83 4.07
C ASP A 35 -28.20 9.31 3.91
N THR A 36 -27.33 10.05 3.24
CA THR A 36 -27.62 11.41 2.80
C THR A 36 -28.67 11.38 1.70
N ASN A 37 -29.70 12.22 1.82
CA ASN A 37 -30.80 12.40 0.86
C ASN A 37 -30.29 13.09 -0.43
N ILE A 38 -29.33 12.47 -1.12
CA ILE A 38 -28.73 12.96 -2.34
C ILE A 38 -29.64 12.50 -3.49
N GLN A 39 -30.26 13.47 -4.17
CA GLN A 39 -31.19 13.22 -5.28
C GLN A 39 -30.51 12.58 -6.51
N ASP A 40 -29.18 12.58 -6.56
CA ASP A 40 -28.36 11.98 -7.61
C ASP A 40 -27.61 10.72 -7.12
N ALA A 41 -27.99 9.55 -7.67
CA ALA A 41 -27.37 8.26 -7.35
C ALA A 41 -25.85 8.20 -7.61
N LYS A 42 -25.32 9.07 -8.48
CA LYS A 42 -23.87 9.16 -8.76
C LYS A 42 -23.09 9.88 -7.64
N GLU A 43 -23.66 10.92 -7.03
CA GLU A 43 -23.02 11.61 -5.91
C GLU A 43 -23.01 10.73 -4.65
N ALA A 44 -24.07 9.94 -4.45
CA ALA A 44 -24.18 8.96 -3.37
C ALA A 44 -23.12 7.82 -3.41
N GLU A 45 -22.55 7.51 -4.59
CA GLU A 45 -21.42 6.57 -4.68
C GLU A 45 -20.07 7.23 -4.36
N THR A 46 -19.95 8.53 -4.62
CA THR A 46 -18.69 9.29 -4.46
C THR A 46 -18.45 9.78 -3.05
N GLN A 47 -19.51 10.02 -2.27
CA GLN A 47 -19.40 10.47 -0.89
C GLN A 47 -20.21 9.57 0.02
N VAL A 48 -19.60 9.15 1.13
CA VAL A 48 -20.26 8.33 2.14
C VAL A 48 -19.94 8.89 3.51
N THR A 49 -20.91 8.81 4.42
CA THR A 49 -20.75 9.25 5.80
C THR A 49 -21.01 8.09 6.74
N TYR A 50 -20.11 7.88 7.69
CA TYR A 50 -20.27 6.89 8.75
C TYR A 50 -20.13 7.55 10.12
N VAL A 51 -20.92 7.09 11.09
CA VAL A 51 -20.71 7.43 12.50
C VAL A 51 -20.05 6.25 13.17
N VAL A 52 -18.89 6.49 13.78
CA VAL A 52 -18.15 5.49 14.56
C VAL A 52 -18.05 5.97 15.99
N ARG A 53 -18.34 5.07 16.95
CA ARG A 53 -18.23 5.36 18.38
C ARG A 53 -16.91 4.83 18.92
N ILE A 54 -16.10 5.71 19.50
CA ILE A 54 -14.80 5.41 20.12
C ILE A 54 -14.85 5.96 21.55
N GLU A 55 -14.65 5.09 22.54
CA GLU A 55 -14.68 5.42 23.97
C GLU A 55 -15.94 6.21 24.41
N GLY A 56 -17.09 5.86 23.82
CA GLY A 56 -18.38 6.52 24.09
C GLY A 56 -18.60 7.85 23.36
N LYS A 57 -17.58 8.39 22.67
CA LYS A 57 -17.70 9.58 21.81
C LYS A 57 -18.01 9.17 20.36
N ALA A 58 -18.96 9.85 19.73
CA ALA A 58 -19.29 9.64 18.32
C ALA A 58 -18.41 10.52 17.43
N TYR A 59 -17.91 9.94 16.34
CA TYR A 59 -17.14 10.62 15.30
C TYR A 59 -17.84 10.42 13.95
N THR A 60 -18.09 11.52 13.26
CA THR A 60 -18.76 11.54 11.96
C THR A 60 -17.70 11.56 10.86
N LEU A 61 -17.43 10.41 10.26
CA LEU A 61 -16.45 10.24 9.20
C LEU A 61 -17.06 10.69 7.87
N GLN A 62 -16.58 11.81 7.34
CA GLN A 62 -16.93 12.30 6.01
C GLN A 62 -15.90 11.79 5.02
N LEU A 63 -16.34 10.95 4.07
CA LEU A 63 -15.45 10.19 3.22
C LEU A 63 -15.77 10.44 1.74
N GLU A 64 -14.74 10.78 0.98
CA GLU A 64 -14.79 10.93 -0.46
C GLU A 64 -14.07 9.75 -1.13
N LYS A 65 -14.67 9.21 -2.18
CA LYS A 65 -14.15 8.09 -2.94
C LYS A 65 -12.85 8.51 -3.62
N GLN A 66 -11.79 7.74 -3.43
CA GLN A 66 -10.56 8.00 -4.14
C GLN A 66 -10.77 7.84 -5.65
N SER A 67 -9.98 8.53 -6.47
CA SER A 67 -10.09 8.48 -7.93
C SER A 67 -8.75 8.08 -8.55
N PHE A 68 -8.34 6.83 -8.31
CA PHE A 68 -7.05 6.30 -8.74
C PHE A 68 -7.14 5.24 -9.85
N LEU A 69 -8.33 4.75 -10.20
CA LEU A 69 -8.48 3.90 -11.39
C LEU A 69 -8.67 4.78 -12.63
N HIS A 70 -7.89 4.52 -13.67
CA HIS A 70 -8.10 5.17 -14.95
C HIS A 70 -9.51 4.79 -15.48
N PRO A 71 -10.27 5.71 -16.13
CA PRO A 71 -11.62 5.41 -16.63
C PRO A 71 -11.68 4.23 -17.63
N LEU A 72 -10.56 4.00 -18.33
CA LEU A 72 -10.36 2.89 -19.26
C LEU A 72 -9.47 1.79 -18.67
N PHE A 73 -9.39 1.69 -17.34
CA PHE A 73 -8.64 0.64 -16.68
C PHE A 73 -9.09 -0.74 -17.19
N GLY A 74 -8.12 -1.53 -17.62
CA GLY A 74 -8.33 -2.87 -18.15
C GLY A 74 -7.32 -3.84 -17.53
N THR A 75 -7.79 -5.06 -17.30
CA THR A 75 -6.93 -6.21 -17.01
C THR A 75 -6.70 -6.97 -18.31
N TYR A 76 -5.47 -7.41 -18.55
CA TYR A 76 -5.07 -8.12 -19.76
C TYR A 76 -4.33 -9.39 -19.38
N LEU A 77 -4.68 -10.50 -20.02
CA LEU A 77 -3.94 -11.74 -19.93
C LEU A 77 -3.00 -11.84 -21.11
N ARG A 78 -1.75 -12.22 -20.86
CA ARG A 78 -0.80 -12.51 -21.93
C ARG A 78 -0.59 -14.00 -22.08
N ASP A 79 -1.00 -14.53 -23.23
CA ASP A 79 -0.85 -15.94 -23.58
C ASP A 79 0.62 -16.31 -23.87
N LYS A 80 0.90 -17.59 -24.13
CA LYS A 80 2.24 -18.07 -24.50
C LYS A 80 2.79 -17.46 -25.79
N LEU A 81 1.92 -17.16 -26.75
CA LEU A 81 2.29 -16.59 -28.06
C LEU A 81 2.60 -15.09 -27.97
N GLY A 82 2.33 -14.46 -26.82
CA GLY A 82 2.57 -13.04 -26.58
C GLY A 82 1.36 -12.16 -26.86
N THR A 83 0.21 -12.72 -27.21
CA THR A 83 -1.02 -11.97 -27.48
C THR A 83 -1.63 -11.45 -26.19
N LEU A 84 -2.04 -10.18 -26.20
CA LEU A 84 -2.79 -9.56 -25.10
C LEU A 84 -4.28 -9.74 -25.31
N GLN A 85 -4.92 -10.48 -24.41
CA GLN A 85 -6.37 -10.66 -24.38
C GLN A 85 -6.98 -9.82 -23.26
N PRO A 86 -7.96 -8.93 -23.56
CA PRO A 86 -8.64 -8.18 -22.53
C PRO A 86 -9.48 -9.10 -21.67
N TYR A 87 -9.31 -9.00 -20.35
CA TYR A 87 -10.19 -9.60 -19.38
C TYR A 87 -11.21 -8.54 -18.95
N PHE A 88 -12.48 -8.79 -19.28
CA PHE A 88 -13.58 -7.91 -18.90
C PHE A 88 -13.87 -8.06 -17.40
N SER A 89 -13.12 -7.33 -16.59
CA SER A 89 -13.36 -7.25 -15.15
C SER A 89 -14.54 -6.34 -14.83
N LEU A 90 -15.36 -6.74 -13.86
CA LEU A 90 -16.39 -5.90 -13.24
C LEU A 90 -15.82 -4.87 -12.27
N VAL A 91 -14.49 -4.87 -12.03
CA VAL A 91 -13.79 -3.93 -11.15
C VAL A 91 -13.68 -2.55 -11.83
N LYS A 92 -14.83 -1.94 -12.12
CA LYS A 92 -14.95 -0.52 -12.49
C LYS A 92 -15.25 0.33 -11.28
N THR A 93 -15.78 -0.27 -10.22
CA THR A 93 -16.10 0.38 -8.95
C THR A 93 -15.24 -0.22 -7.86
N HIS A 94 -14.38 0.61 -7.27
CA HIS A 94 -13.68 0.28 -6.03
C HIS A 94 -14.40 0.90 -4.83
N CYS A 95 -13.97 0.56 -3.63
CA CYS A 95 -14.61 0.90 -2.36
C CYS A 95 -13.69 1.69 -1.42
N PHE A 96 -12.59 2.24 -1.95
CA PHE A 96 -11.60 3.02 -1.20
C PHE A 96 -12.01 4.49 -1.11
N TYR A 97 -12.04 4.98 0.13
CA TYR A 97 -12.42 6.34 0.47
C TYR A 97 -11.38 6.97 1.39
N GLN A 98 -11.32 8.29 1.32
CA GLN A 98 -10.47 9.12 2.18
C GLN A 98 -11.24 10.35 2.64
N GLY A 99 -10.93 10.84 3.84
CA GLY A 99 -11.51 12.07 4.33
C GLY A 99 -11.08 12.37 5.76
N HIS A 100 -12.02 12.84 6.57
CA HIS A 100 -11.75 13.29 7.92
C HIS A 100 -12.98 13.09 8.82
N ALA A 101 -12.77 13.12 10.14
CA ALA A 101 -13.85 13.24 11.10
C ALA A 101 -14.33 14.70 11.15
N ALA A 102 -15.64 14.94 11.04
CA ALA A 102 -16.23 16.28 11.04
C ALA A 102 -15.91 17.05 12.33
N GLU A 103 -15.79 16.35 13.45
CA GLU A 103 -15.46 16.90 14.75
C GLU A 103 -13.98 17.34 14.85
N ILE A 104 -13.11 16.80 13.99
CA ILE A 104 -11.67 17.10 13.94
C ILE A 104 -11.26 17.30 12.48
N PRO A 105 -11.43 18.49 11.88
CA PRO A 105 -11.16 18.70 10.45
C PRO A 105 -9.72 18.43 10.00
N VAL A 106 -8.75 18.45 10.93
CA VAL A 106 -7.34 18.16 10.67
C VAL A 106 -7.05 16.64 10.69
N SER A 107 -8.01 15.82 11.13
CA SER A 107 -7.87 14.37 11.13
C SER A 107 -7.77 13.81 9.72
N THR A 108 -7.17 12.63 9.60
CA THR A 108 -7.10 11.89 8.34
C THR A 108 -7.71 10.52 8.52
N VAL A 109 -8.64 10.18 7.64
CA VAL A 109 -9.35 8.91 7.65
C VAL A 109 -9.19 8.25 6.30
N THR A 110 -8.84 6.97 6.31
CA THR A 110 -8.78 6.15 5.09
C THR A 110 -9.44 4.83 5.35
N LEU A 111 -10.44 4.50 4.51
CA LEU A 111 -11.25 3.32 4.68
C LEU A 111 -11.51 2.62 3.34
N SER A 112 -11.41 1.30 3.38
CA SER A 112 -12.05 0.39 2.44
C SER A 112 -13.42 0.01 2.97
N THR A 113 -14.44 0.01 2.09
CA THR A 113 -15.79 -0.43 2.41
C THR A 113 -16.19 -1.73 1.70
N CYS A 114 -15.24 -2.41 1.04
CA CYS A 114 -15.50 -3.58 0.17
C CYS A 114 -16.08 -4.78 0.93
N SER A 115 -15.70 -4.95 2.19
CA SER A 115 -16.11 -6.09 3.02
C SER A 115 -16.23 -5.62 4.47
N GLY A 116 -17.06 -4.60 4.68
CA GLY A 116 -17.07 -3.81 5.91
C GLY A 116 -16.02 -2.70 5.89
N LEU A 117 -16.00 -1.90 6.96
CA LEU A 117 -14.99 -0.85 7.15
C LEU A 117 -13.66 -1.45 7.56
N ARG A 118 -12.63 -1.25 6.74
CA ARG A 118 -11.23 -1.57 7.08
C ARG A 118 -10.33 -0.39 6.79
N GLY A 119 -9.49 0.01 7.74
CA GLY A 119 -8.48 1.04 7.50
C GLY A 119 -8.04 1.77 8.76
N LEU A 120 -7.64 3.03 8.59
CA LEU A 120 -6.98 3.84 9.62
C LEU A 120 -7.73 5.14 9.88
N LEU A 121 -7.89 5.47 11.17
CA LEU A 121 -8.44 6.73 11.66
C LEU A 121 -7.36 7.45 12.46
N GLN A 122 -6.72 8.47 11.88
CA GLN A 122 -5.80 9.33 12.58
C GLN A 122 -6.57 10.51 13.18
N LEU A 123 -6.91 10.39 14.46
CA LEU A 123 -7.69 11.37 15.22
C LEU A 123 -6.74 12.08 16.20
N GLU A 124 -6.48 13.37 15.96
CA GLU A 124 -5.51 14.16 16.73
C GLU A 124 -4.11 13.49 16.71
N ASN A 125 -3.62 13.04 17.87
CA ASN A 125 -2.32 12.39 18.03
C ASN A 125 -2.41 10.86 18.15
N ILE A 126 -3.60 10.28 17.98
CA ILE A 126 -3.85 8.86 18.15
C ILE A 126 -4.26 8.26 16.79
N THR A 127 -3.69 7.10 16.47
CA THR A 127 -4.07 6.34 15.27
C THR A 127 -4.82 5.08 15.68
N TYR A 128 -6.04 4.94 15.18
CA TYR A 128 -6.85 3.75 15.36
C TYR A 128 -6.87 2.92 14.09
N GLY A 129 -6.73 1.60 14.23
CA GLY A 129 -7.11 0.65 13.20
C GLY A 129 -8.58 0.26 13.39
N ILE A 130 -9.30 0.11 12.28
CA ILE A 130 -10.66 -0.46 12.27
C ILE A 130 -10.68 -1.65 11.32
N GLU A 131 -11.27 -2.77 11.77
CA GLU A 131 -11.43 -3.98 10.97
C GLU A 131 -12.78 -4.64 11.24
N PRO A 132 -13.41 -5.28 10.23
CA PRO A 132 -14.66 -6.01 10.43
C PRO A 132 -14.44 -7.22 11.34
N LEU A 133 -15.37 -7.45 12.28
CA LEU A 133 -15.40 -8.67 13.07
C LEU A 133 -15.92 -9.81 12.17
N GLU A 134 -15.07 -10.80 11.89
CA GLU A 134 -15.43 -11.91 11.00
C GLU A 134 -16.70 -12.63 11.49
N SER A 135 -17.63 -12.88 10.56
CA SER A 135 -18.90 -13.59 10.82
C SER A 135 -19.92 -12.86 11.72
N SER A 136 -19.76 -11.57 12.00
CA SER A 136 -20.80 -10.79 12.68
C SER A 136 -22.06 -10.61 11.81
N ALA A 137 -23.22 -10.86 12.39
CA ALA A 137 -24.52 -10.59 11.76
C ALA A 137 -24.96 -9.12 11.86
N THR A 138 -24.24 -8.28 12.62
CA THR A 138 -24.67 -6.91 12.99
C THR A 138 -23.71 -5.81 12.54
N PHE A 139 -22.82 -6.10 11.58
CA PHE A 139 -21.83 -5.14 11.06
C PHE A 139 -20.92 -4.58 12.17
N GLU A 140 -20.49 -5.45 13.07
CA GLU A 140 -19.54 -5.10 14.14
C GLU A 140 -18.11 -4.98 13.62
N HIS A 141 -17.37 -4.05 14.20
CA HIS A 141 -15.97 -3.77 13.89
C HIS A 141 -15.16 -3.71 15.17
N ILE A 142 -13.92 -4.20 15.08
CA ILE A 142 -12.92 -4.02 16.11
C ILE A 142 -12.19 -2.71 15.84
N LEU A 143 -12.09 -1.88 16.87
CA LEU A 143 -11.20 -0.74 16.95
C LEU A 143 -10.05 -1.06 17.90
N TYR A 144 -8.84 -0.71 17.48
CA TYR A 144 -7.66 -0.82 18.30
C TYR A 144 -6.75 0.38 18.11
N GLU A 145 -6.20 0.87 19.21
CA GLU A 145 -5.13 1.87 19.15
C GLU A 145 -3.84 1.24 18.64
N ILE A 146 -3.24 1.84 17.63
CA ILE A 146 -1.93 1.45 17.12
C ILE A 146 -0.89 2.18 17.97
N LYS A 147 -0.47 1.54 19.08
CA LYS A 147 0.56 2.06 19.98
C LYS A 147 1.97 1.81 19.43
N ASN A 148 2.83 2.82 19.54
CA ASN A 148 4.26 2.73 19.25
C ASN A 148 4.98 1.86 20.30
N ASN A 149 5.13 0.56 20.04
CA ASN A 149 6.22 -0.15 20.68
C ASN A 149 7.51 0.26 19.99
N LYS A 150 8.43 0.90 20.73
CA LYS A 150 9.84 0.99 20.35
C LYS A 150 10.36 -0.43 20.20
N ILE A 151 10.36 -0.94 18.98
CA ILE A 151 11.00 -2.20 18.68
C ILE A 151 12.49 -1.88 18.56
N ASP A 152 13.23 -2.23 19.61
CA ASP A 152 14.69 -2.14 19.67
C ASP A 152 15.26 -3.28 18.81
N TYR A 153 15.60 -3.00 17.55
CA TYR A 153 16.35 -3.93 16.71
C TYR A 153 17.60 -3.29 16.11
N SER A 154 18.68 -4.07 16.24
CA SER A 154 20.03 -3.78 15.78
C SER A 154 20.08 -3.69 14.24
N PRO A 155 20.75 -2.69 13.66
CA PRO A 155 20.78 -2.50 12.22
C PRO A 155 21.50 -3.67 11.51
N LEU A 156 20.81 -4.27 10.54
CA LEU A 156 21.45 -5.12 9.53
C LEU A 156 22.48 -4.29 8.77
N LYS A 157 23.71 -4.82 8.68
CA LYS A 157 24.83 -4.21 7.96
C LYS A 157 24.43 -3.89 6.52
N GLU A 158 24.48 -2.61 6.18
CA GLU A 158 24.60 -2.15 4.79
C GLU A 158 25.90 -2.72 4.20
N ASN A 159 25.77 -3.74 3.35
CA ASN A 159 26.79 -4.08 2.38
C ASN A 159 26.25 -3.72 0.99
N PHE A 160 26.05 -2.43 0.74
CA PHE A 160 26.13 -1.96 -0.63
C PHE A 160 27.60 -2.03 -1.03
N ALA A 161 27.95 -3.07 -1.77
CA ALA A 161 29.18 -3.06 -2.53
C ALA A 161 29.12 -1.84 -3.45
N ASN A 162 30.00 -0.86 -3.20
CA ASN A 162 30.25 0.24 -4.10
C ASN A 162 30.66 -0.32 -5.45
N SER A 163 29.71 -0.55 -6.35
CA SER A 163 30.01 -0.61 -7.77
C SER A 163 30.30 0.83 -8.19
N GLU A 164 31.59 1.19 -8.18
CA GLU A 164 32.12 2.35 -8.86
C GLU A 164 31.84 2.24 -10.37
N GLN A 165 30.60 2.54 -10.77
CA GLN A 165 30.27 2.91 -12.13
C GLN A 165 29.68 4.30 -12.07
N GLU A 166 30.56 5.27 -12.30
CA GLU A 166 30.33 6.70 -12.53
C GLU A 166 28.88 7.14 -12.29
N SER A 167 28.61 7.54 -11.05
CA SER A 167 27.55 8.48 -10.76
C SER A 167 27.79 9.74 -11.60
N GLN A 168 27.25 9.78 -12.81
CA GLN A 168 26.93 11.06 -13.45
C GLN A 168 25.90 11.71 -12.55
N SER A 169 26.37 12.42 -11.52
CA SER A 169 25.53 13.34 -10.79
C SER A 169 25.10 14.38 -11.82
N TYR A 170 23.91 14.22 -12.37
CA TYR A 170 23.22 15.34 -12.98
C TYR A 170 23.00 16.31 -11.81
N ARG A 171 23.94 17.24 -11.61
CA ARG A 171 23.72 18.38 -10.74
C ARG A 171 22.58 19.17 -11.37
N ILE A 172 21.35 18.83 -11.01
CA ILE A 172 20.19 19.65 -11.34
C ILE A 172 20.41 20.93 -10.54
N LEU A 173 20.95 21.94 -11.21
CA LEU A 173 20.88 23.32 -10.75
C LEU A 173 19.39 23.68 -10.70
N VAL A 174 18.74 23.36 -9.59
CA VAL A 174 17.47 23.96 -9.24
C VAL A 174 17.81 25.42 -8.97
N LYS A 175 17.71 26.28 -10.00
CA LYS A 175 17.55 27.71 -9.74
C LYS A 175 16.33 27.80 -8.83
N PRO A 176 16.44 28.31 -7.59
CA PRO A 176 15.25 28.58 -6.81
C PRO A 176 14.48 29.64 -7.60
N GLU A 177 13.41 29.25 -8.29
CA GLU A 177 12.47 30.21 -8.83
C GLU A 177 11.89 30.93 -7.63
N LYS A 178 12.38 32.16 -7.42
CA LYS A 178 11.79 33.10 -6.49
C LYS A 178 10.33 33.30 -6.88
N GLY A 179 9.43 32.89 -6.00
CA GLY A 179 8.05 33.36 -5.99
C GLY A 179 7.22 32.98 -7.21
N SER A 180 7.00 31.69 -7.41
CA SER A 180 5.78 31.25 -8.06
C SER A 180 4.83 30.83 -6.94
N ASN A 181 3.71 31.54 -6.76
CA ASN A 181 2.53 31.01 -6.10
C ASN A 181 1.99 29.86 -6.98
N SER A 182 2.75 28.78 -7.13
CA SER A 182 2.28 27.62 -7.86
C SER A 182 1.30 26.93 -6.93
N THR A 183 0.01 27.22 -7.10
CA THR A 183 -1.06 26.37 -6.64
C THR A 183 -0.66 24.94 -6.99
N LEU A 184 -0.34 24.11 -5.99
CA LEU A 184 0.07 22.71 -6.20
C LEU A 184 -1.06 22.03 -6.96
N THR A 185 -0.91 21.99 -8.29
CA THR A 185 -1.87 21.36 -9.18
C THR A 185 -1.80 19.87 -8.87
N LYS A 186 -2.95 19.22 -8.73
CA LYS A 186 -3.03 17.78 -8.45
C LYS A 186 -2.13 17.03 -9.43
N ARG A 187 -1.05 16.40 -8.93
CA ARG A 187 -0.07 15.69 -9.78
C ARG A 187 -0.52 14.26 -9.94
N ILE A 188 -0.61 13.77 -11.17
CA ILE A 188 -1.05 12.40 -11.47
C ILE A 188 0.13 11.59 -11.98
N LEU A 189 0.45 10.51 -11.28
CA LEU A 189 1.45 9.54 -11.69
C LEU A 189 0.74 8.32 -12.28
N ARG A 190 0.91 8.06 -13.58
CA ARG A 190 0.24 6.94 -14.25
C ARG A 190 1.10 5.69 -14.21
N ILE A 191 0.54 4.61 -13.68
CA ILE A 191 1.23 3.35 -13.46
C ILE A 191 0.58 2.23 -14.26
N LYS A 192 1.41 1.42 -14.90
CA LYS A 192 1.03 0.10 -15.45
C LYS A 192 1.64 -0.97 -14.58
N ILE A 193 0.85 -1.98 -14.25
CA ILE A 193 1.32 -3.16 -13.51
C ILE A 193 1.42 -4.33 -14.47
N ILE A 194 2.51 -5.07 -14.38
CA ILE A 194 2.71 -6.38 -14.99
C ILE A 194 2.96 -7.36 -13.86
N MET A 195 2.30 -8.51 -13.89
CA MET A 195 2.41 -9.54 -12.88
C MET A 195 2.98 -10.80 -13.52
N ASP A 196 4.08 -11.32 -12.96
CA ASP A 196 4.66 -12.59 -13.40
C ASP A 196 3.76 -13.79 -13.03
N LYS A 197 4.10 -14.97 -13.56
CA LYS A 197 3.33 -16.19 -13.34
C LYS A 197 3.30 -16.58 -11.86
N ALA A 198 4.43 -16.49 -11.19
CA ALA A 198 4.57 -16.90 -9.79
C ALA A 198 3.76 -15.99 -8.86
N MET A 199 3.77 -14.68 -9.11
CA MET A 199 2.97 -13.69 -8.39
C MET A 199 1.48 -13.88 -8.65
N PHE A 200 1.09 -14.20 -9.89
CA PHE A 200 -0.30 -14.53 -10.19
C PHE A 200 -0.79 -15.75 -9.41
N ASP A 201 0.06 -16.79 -9.31
CA ASP A 201 -0.26 -17.98 -8.52
C ASP A 201 -0.36 -17.67 -7.03
N HIS A 202 0.61 -16.90 -6.50
CA HIS A 202 0.57 -16.45 -5.12
C HIS A 202 -0.66 -15.59 -4.80
N MET A 203 -1.11 -14.78 -5.76
CA MET A 203 -2.31 -13.97 -5.62
C MET A 203 -3.62 -14.76 -5.73
N GLY A 204 -3.58 -16.06 -6.02
CA GLY A 204 -4.72 -16.98 -5.99
C GLY A 204 -5.08 -17.60 -7.34
N SER A 205 -4.26 -17.41 -8.38
CA SER A 205 -4.47 -17.94 -9.75
C SER A 205 -5.81 -17.59 -10.40
N GLU A 206 -6.53 -16.61 -9.86
CA GLU A 206 -7.78 -16.10 -10.41
C GLU A 206 -7.63 -14.62 -10.76
N VAL A 207 -7.96 -14.26 -12.00
CA VAL A 207 -7.79 -12.90 -12.52
C VAL A 207 -8.58 -11.88 -11.73
N GLY A 208 -9.83 -12.21 -11.36
CA GLY A 208 -10.66 -11.34 -10.53
C GLY A 208 -10.04 -11.04 -9.16
N VAL A 209 -9.54 -12.09 -8.47
CA VAL A 209 -8.92 -11.99 -7.16
C VAL A 209 -7.61 -11.20 -7.22
N ALA A 210 -6.75 -11.51 -8.20
CA ALA A 210 -5.48 -10.79 -8.40
C ALA A 210 -5.74 -9.30 -8.73
N THR A 211 -6.69 -8.99 -9.60
CA THR A 211 -7.09 -7.61 -9.90
C THR A 211 -7.58 -6.88 -8.65
N GLN A 212 -8.44 -7.51 -7.84
CA GLN A 212 -8.92 -6.90 -6.60
C GLN A 212 -7.78 -6.59 -5.62
N LYS A 213 -6.81 -7.51 -5.45
CA LYS A 213 -5.63 -7.28 -4.61
C LYS A 213 -4.77 -6.12 -5.12
N VAL A 214 -4.54 -6.02 -6.43
CA VAL A 214 -3.81 -4.88 -7.02
C VAL A 214 -4.56 -3.57 -6.83
N VAL A 215 -5.88 -3.55 -7.03
CA VAL A 215 -6.70 -2.36 -6.78
C VAL A 215 -6.66 -1.96 -5.30
N HIS A 216 -6.63 -2.94 -4.39
CA HIS A 216 -6.45 -2.68 -2.96
C HIS A 216 -5.10 -2.02 -2.65
N ILE A 217 -4.00 -2.58 -3.17
CA ILE A 217 -2.66 -2.00 -3.06
C ILE A 217 -2.67 -0.53 -3.49
N PHE A 218 -3.31 -0.21 -4.63
CA PHE A 218 -3.36 1.17 -5.12
C PHE A 218 -4.20 2.12 -4.24
N GLY A 219 -5.24 1.63 -3.57
CA GLY A 219 -5.96 2.42 -2.57
C GLY A 219 -5.06 2.80 -1.37
N LEU A 220 -4.26 1.85 -0.89
CA LEU A 220 -3.29 2.09 0.17
C LEU A 220 -2.17 3.05 -0.28
N ILE A 221 -1.64 2.86 -1.49
CA ILE A 221 -0.64 3.78 -2.08
C ILE A 221 -1.20 5.20 -2.15
N ASN A 222 -2.42 5.40 -2.66
CA ASN A 222 -2.98 6.75 -2.78
C ASN A 222 -3.22 7.43 -1.45
N THR A 223 -3.48 6.65 -0.40
CA THR A 223 -3.55 7.15 0.97
C THR A 223 -2.19 7.69 1.44
N MET A 224 -1.11 6.97 1.17
CA MET A 224 0.25 7.41 1.48
C MET A 224 0.64 8.67 0.66
N PHE A 225 0.30 8.69 -0.62
CA PHE A 225 0.64 9.78 -1.54
C PHE A 225 -0.26 11.02 -1.42
N SER A 226 -1.39 10.94 -0.72
CA SER A 226 -2.29 12.09 -0.54
C SER A 226 -1.60 13.24 0.19
N GLN A 227 -0.68 12.94 1.11
CA GLN A 227 0.11 13.94 1.84
C GLN A 227 0.99 14.77 0.90
N LEU A 228 1.40 14.20 -0.24
CA LEU A 228 2.17 14.88 -1.29
C LEU A 228 1.28 15.61 -2.31
N LYS A 229 -0.05 15.60 -2.12
CA LYS A 229 -1.04 16.09 -3.10
C LYS A 229 -0.88 15.44 -4.47
N MET A 230 -0.54 14.15 -4.46
CA MET A 230 -0.34 13.33 -5.65
C MET A 230 -1.40 12.21 -5.73
N THR A 231 -1.76 11.82 -6.94
CA THR A 231 -2.60 10.66 -7.21
C THR A 231 -1.81 9.66 -8.04
N VAL A 232 -1.67 8.45 -7.52
CA VAL A 232 -1.02 7.34 -8.22
C VAL A 232 -2.11 6.57 -8.96
N MET A 233 -2.26 6.84 -10.25
CA MET A 233 -3.32 6.29 -11.07
C MET A 233 -2.93 4.95 -11.68
N LEU A 234 -3.74 3.91 -11.46
CA LEU A 234 -3.60 2.61 -12.11
C LEU A 234 -4.24 2.66 -13.51
N ASN A 235 -3.41 2.57 -14.54
CA ASN A 235 -3.82 2.61 -15.94
C ASN A 235 -4.22 1.24 -16.48
N SER A 236 -3.43 0.21 -16.19
CA SER A 236 -3.68 -1.15 -16.67
C SER A 236 -2.98 -2.19 -15.80
N LEU A 237 -3.53 -3.40 -15.79
CA LEU A 237 -2.92 -4.59 -15.21
C LEU A 237 -2.72 -5.63 -16.31
N GLU A 238 -1.49 -6.07 -16.53
CA GLU A 238 -1.14 -7.19 -17.40
C GLU A 238 -0.72 -8.39 -16.53
N ILE A 239 -1.17 -9.60 -16.86
CA ILE A 239 -0.87 -10.82 -16.12
C ILE A 239 -0.27 -11.86 -17.06
N TRP A 240 0.91 -12.38 -16.70
CA TRP A 240 1.57 -13.49 -17.38
C TRP A 240 1.06 -14.82 -16.83
N SER A 241 -0.20 -15.16 -17.14
CA SER A 241 -0.91 -16.28 -16.52
C SER A 241 -0.43 -17.67 -16.96
N GLU A 242 0.35 -17.78 -18.03
CA GLU A 242 0.88 -19.06 -18.53
C GLU A 242 2.39 -19.20 -18.38
N GLN A 243 3.15 -18.16 -18.77
CA GLN A 243 4.61 -18.14 -18.70
C GLN A 243 5.12 -16.70 -18.72
N ASP A 244 6.24 -16.48 -18.03
CA ASP A 244 6.93 -15.19 -18.00
C ASP A 244 7.47 -14.81 -19.39
N LYS A 245 7.54 -13.50 -19.67
CA LYS A 245 8.03 -12.98 -20.96
C LYS A 245 9.48 -12.53 -20.93
N ILE A 246 10.06 -12.51 -19.75
CA ILE A 246 11.47 -12.29 -19.51
C ILE A 246 11.95 -13.35 -18.52
N GLU A 247 13.25 -13.57 -18.47
CA GLU A 247 13.85 -14.34 -17.40
C GLU A 247 13.90 -13.50 -16.11
N THR A 248 13.45 -14.09 -15.00
CA THR A 248 13.30 -13.44 -13.68
C THR A 248 14.36 -13.88 -12.65
N ASN A 249 15.30 -14.73 -13.06
CA ASN A 249 16.45 -15.19 -12.25
C ASN A 249 17.47 -14.08 -12.02
N GLY A 250 18.27 -14.14 -10.95
CA GLY A 250 19.30 -13.14 -10.64
C GLY A 250 18.78 -11.97 -9.80
N ASP A 251 19.64 -10.97 -9.62
CA ASP A 251 19.42 -9.80 -8.76
C ASP A 251 18.39 -8.83 -9.36
N ALA A 252 17.74 -7.99 -8.52
CA ALA A 252 16.67 -7.09 -9.00
C ALA A 252 17.13 -6.16 -10.10
N ASP A 253 18.36 -5.64 -10.04
CA ASP A 253 18.90 -4.74 -11.05
C ASP A 253 19.09 -5.44 -12.40
N GLU A 254 19.55 -6.70 -12.41
CA GLU A 254 19.69 -7.49 -13.63
C GLU A 254 18.32 -7.81 -14.26
N VAL A 255 17.31 -8.09 -13.43
CA VAL A 255 15.94 -8.29 -13.90
C VAL A 255 15.34 -6.98 -14.42
N LEU A 256 15.58 -5.85 -13.74
CA LEU A 256 15.14 -4.52 -14.15
C LEU A 256 15.70 -4.12 -15.52
N GLN A 257 16.98 -4.40 -15.77
CA GLN A 257 17.60 -4.14 -17.07
C GLN A 257 16.96 -4.95 -18.19
N ARG A 258 16.75 -6.26 -17.99
CA ARG A 258 16.04 -7.12 -18.95
C ARG A 258 14.59 -6.65 -19.17
N PHE A 259 13.92 -6.25 -18.09
CA PHE A 259 12.56 -5.74 -18.15
C PHE A 259 12.44 -4.44 -18.95
N LEU A 260 13.38 -3.50 -18.77
CA LEU A 260 13.44 -2.29 -19.60
C LEU A 260 13.66 -2.60 -21.08
N LEU A 261 14.58 -3.52 -21.39
CA LEU A 261 14.83 -3.95 -22.77
C LEU A 261 13.57 -4.57 -23.40
N TRP A 262 12.86 -5.43 -22.67
CA TRP A 262 11.59 -6.00 -23.11
C TRP A 262 10.51 -4.93 -23.31
N LYS A 263 10.33 -4.03 -22.32
CA LYS A 263 9.37 -2.92 -22.37
C LYS A 263 9.57 -2.06 -23.61
N SER A 264 10.82 -1.75 -23.96
CA SER A 264 11.17 -0.92 -25.11
C SER A 264 10.78 -1.54 -26.47
N LYS A 265 10.69 -2.88 -26.54
CA LYS A 265 10.33 -3.62 -27.76
C LYS A 265 8.82 -3.80 -27.91
N GLU A 266 8.13 -4.07 -26.80
CA GLU A 266 6.70 -4.43 -26.78
C GLU A 266 5.76 -3.23 -26.77
N ILE A 267 6.15 -2.16 -26.06
CA ILE A 267 5.26 -1.02 -25.83
C ILE A 267 5.60 0.07 -26.84
N SER A 268 4.69 0.33 -27.78
CA SER A 268 4.73 1.56 -28.57
C SER A 268 4.90 2.75 -27.62
N GLN A 269 6.00 3.49 -27.77
CA GLN A 269 6.54 4.55 -26.90
C GLN A 269 5.59 5.74 -26.61
N LYS A 270 4.30 5.63 -26.91
CA LYS A 270 3.32 6.72 -26.80
C LYS A 270 2.84 7.02 -25.37
N ALA A 271 3.07 6.13 -24.39
CA ALA A 271 2.62 6.35 -23.02
C ALA A 271 3.80 6.49 -22.04
N GLN A 272 3.96 7.69 -21.45
CA GLN A 272 4.91 8.01 -20.37
C GLN A 272 4.51 7.38 -19.02
N ASP A 273 3.88 6.21 -19.03
CA ASP A 273 3.43 5.55 -17.81
C ASP A 273 4.60 4.77 -17.20
N ILE A 274 4.78 4.90 -15.88
CA ILE A 274 5.74 4.08 -15.13
C ILE A 274 5.21 2.66 -15.12
N THR A 275 6.06 1.68 -15.41
CA THR A 275 5.65 0.27 -15.46
C THR A 275 6.36 -0.51 -14.36
N TYR A 276 5.59 -1.14 -13.48
CA TYR A 276 6.14 -2.05 -12.49
C TYR A 276 5.89 -3.49 -12.88
N LEU A 277 6.93 -4.31 -12.78
CA LEU A 277 6.81 -5.77 -12.79
C LEU A 277 6.78 -6.26 -11.34
N LEU A 278 5.69 -6.94 -10.99
CA LEU A 278 5.52 -7.59 -9.69
C LEU A 278 5.98 -9.03 -9.82
N LEU A 279 6.96 -9.40 -8.99
CA LEU A 279 7.54 -10.73 -8.95
C LEU A 279 7.27 -11.37 -7.60
N TYR A 280 7.13 -12.70 -7.59
CA TYR A 280 7.09 -13.47 -6.35
C TYR A 280 8.41 -14.20 -6.14
N LYS A 281 8.99 -14.08 -4.94
CA LYS A 281 10.09 -14.92 -4.48
C LYS A 281 9.84 -15.27 -3.01
N ASP A 282 10.07 -16.52 -2.63
CA ASP A 282 9.82 -16.95 -1.26
C ASP A 282 10.63 -16.11 -0.25
N HIS A 283 11.94 -15.98 -0.49
CA HIS A 283 12.91 -15.35 0.42
C HIS A 283 13.84 -14.41 -0.38
N PRO A 284 13.37 -13.22 -0.79
CA PRO A 284 14.20 -12.28 -1.52
C PRO A 284 15.14 -11.51 -0.57
N ASP A 285 16.37 -11.28 -1.00
CA ASP A 285 17.34 -10.44 -0.25
C ASP A 285 17.06 -8.94 -0.40
N TYR A 286 16.18 -8.56 -1.32
CA TYR A 286 15.83 -7.19 -1.67
C TYR A 286 14.35 -7.10 -2.06
N VAL A 287 13.72 -5.95 -1.81
CA VAL A 287 12.28 -5.75 -2.07
C VAL A 287 11.95 -5.26 -3.49
N GLY A 288 12.97 -4.83 -4.24
CA GLY A 288 12.77 -4.30 -5.58
C GLY A 288 13.97 -3.51 -6.10
N ALA A 289 13.85 -3.00 -7.32
CA ALA A 289 14.79 -2.06 -7.91
C ALA A 289 14.07 -1.08 -8.83
N THR A 290 14.57 0.15 -8.89
CA THR A 290 14.08 1.18 -9.81
C THR A 290 15.10 2.31 -9.96
N TYR A 291 14.89 3.23 -10.90
CA TYR A 291 15.82 4.32 -11.17
C TYR A 291 15.46 5.57 -10.36
N HIS A 292 16.37 5.97 -9.48
CA HIS A 292 16.18 7.13 -8.61
C HIS A 292 15.97 8.44 -9.41
N GLY A 293 14.88 9.16 -9.13
CA GLY A 293 14.56 10.45 -9.74
C GLY A 293 14.18 10.40 -11.22
N MET A 294 13.91 9.22 -11.79
CA MET A 294 13.66 9.03 -13.22
C MET A 294 12.19 8.86 -13.61
N ALA A 295 11.25 9.16 -12.71
CA ALA A 295 9.80 9.04 -12.95
C ALA A 295 9.30 9.71 -14.25
N CYS A 296 9.95 10.79 -14.70
CA CYS A 296 9.57 11.54 -15.90
C CYS A 296 10.45 11.22 -17.14
N ASN A 297 11.43 10.31 -17.02
CA ASN A 297 12.30 9.93 -18.12
C ASN A 297 11.77 8.66 -18.80
N PRO A 298 11.26 8.73 -20.04
CA PRO A 298 10.61 7.60 -20.72
C PRO A 298 11.51 6.37 -20.89
N ASN A 299 12.84 6.55 -20.87
CA ASN A 299 13.79 5.45 -21.00
C ASN A 299 13.98 4.65 -19.71
N PHE A 300 13.59 5.22 -18.56
CA PHE A 300 13.83 4.66 -17.23
C PHE A 300 12.56 4.57 -16.38
N THR A 301 11.37 4.74 -16.98
CA THR A 301 10.07 4.63 -16.28
C THR A 301 9.69 3.17 -16.01
N ALA A 302 10.52 2.45 -15.26
CA ALA A 302 10.25 1.08 -14.84
C ALA A 302 10.76 0.77 -13.43
N GLY A 303 10.12 -0.21 -12.79
CA GLY A 303 10.57 -0.78 -11.53
C GLY A 303 10.22 -2.25 -11.42
N ILE A 304 10.95 -2.97 -10.56
CA ILE A 304 10.65 -4.32 -10.13
C ILE A 304 10.27 -4.25 -8.66
N ALA A 305 9.17 -4.89 -8.27
CA ALA A 305 8.79 -5.08 -6.88
C ALA A 305 8.65 -6.57 -6.59
N LEU A 306 9.31 -7.04 -5.54
CA LEU A 306 9.30 -8.45 -5.14
C LEU A 306 8.45 -8.63 -3.91
N HIS A 307 7.56 -9.60 -3.99
CA HIS A 307 6.68 -9.99 -2.90
C HIS A 307 7.25 -11.23 -2.20
N PRO A 308 7.69 -11.10 -0.93
CA PRO A 308 8.07 -12.23 -0.08
C PRO A 308 6.88 -13.11 0.28
N LYS A 309 7.11 -14.38 0.62
CA LYS A 309 6.03 -15.33 0.98
C LYS A 309 5.14 -14.86 2.14
N THR A 310 5.74 -14.25 3.14
CA THR A 310 5.07 -13.90 4.41
C THR A 310 4.54 -12.47 4.45
N LEU A 311 4.79 -11.68 3.40
CA LEU A 311 4.39 -10.28 3.36
C LEU A 311 2.89 -10.18 3.06
N ALA A 312 2.16 -9.39 3.83
CA ALA A 312 0.77 -9.10 3.55
C ALA A 312 0.63 -8.08 2.41
N VAL A 313 -0.56 -7.97 1.83
CA VAL A 313 -0.87 -7.03 0.74
C VAL A 313 -0.61 -5.58 1.18
N GLU A 314 -0.90 -5.28 2.44
CA GLU A 314 -0.69 -3.99 3.08
C GLU A 314 0.80 -3.62 3.14
N GLY A 315 1.66 -4.54 3.57
CA GLY A 315 3.12 -4.35 3.57
C GLY A 315 3.69 -4.21 2.16
N PHE A 316 3.14 -4.95 1.19
CA PHE A 316 3.56 -4.80 -0.20
C PHE A 316 3.19 -3.45 -0.81
N ALA A 317 2.10 -2.81 -0.35
CA ALA A 317 1.77 -1.45 -0.74
C ALA A 317 2.79 -0.42 -0.21
N ILE A 318 3.41 -0.67 0.95
CA ILE A 318 4.51 0.15 1.48
C ILE A 318 5.75 0.01 0.58
N VAL A 319 6.12 -1.22 0.21
CA VAL A 319 7.24 -1.48 -0.73
C VAL A 319 7.04 -0.73 -2.05
N LEU A 320 5.86 -0.85 -2.67
CA LEU A 320 5.58 -0.12 -3.91
C LEU A 320 5.60 1.39 -3.71
N SER A 321 5.13 1.89 -2.56
CA SER A 321 5.19 3.31 -2.23
C SER A 321 6.62 3.83 -2.10
N GLN A 322 7.51 3.05 -1.47
CA GLN A 322 8.94 3.36 -1.36
C GLN A 322 9.60 3.42 -2.74
N LEU A 323 9.38 2.40 -3.57
CA LEU A 323 9.93 2.37 -4.93
C LEU A 323 9.40 3.53 -5.80
N LEU A 324 8.12 3.88 -5.66
CA LEU A 324 7.55 5.06 -6.32
C LEU A 324 8.16 6.36 -5.79
N GLY A 325 8.40 6.46 -4.49
CA GLY A 325 9.15 7.56 -3.87
C GLY A 325 10.54 7.72 -4.46
N ILE A 326 11.29 6.62 -4.58
CA ILE A 326 12.63 6.57 -5.19
C ILE A 326 12.57 7.04 -6.64
N ASN A 327 11.60 6.57 -7.42
CA ASN A 327 11.37 7.05 -8.80
C ASN A 327 11.15 8.58 -8.87
N LEU A 328 10.49 9.16 -7.87
CA LEU A 328 10.27 10.60 -7.76
C LEU A 328 11.47 11.37 -7.20
N GLY A 329 12.52 10.67 -6.76
CA GLY A 329 13.77 11.23 -6.25
C GLY A 329 13.85 11.34 -4.72
N LEU A 330 13.00 10.61 -3.99
CA LEU A 330 13.17 10.41 -2.54
C LEU A 330 14.26 9.37 -2.28
N ALA A 331 15.04 9.58 -1.23
CA ALA A 331 15.93 8.56 -0.68
C ALA A 331 15.23 7.84 0.47
N TYR A 332 15.79 6.70 0.89
CA TYR A 332 15.44 6.14 2.19
C TYR A 332 15.79 7.13 3.30
N ASP A 333 14.98 7.14 4.36
CA ASP A 333 15.18 7.96 5.53
C ASP A 333 16.44 7.52 6.28
N ASP A 334 17.23 8.49 6.74
CA ASP A 334 18.25 8.25 7.74
C ASP A 334 17.54 8.00 9.08
N VAL A 335 17.60 6.76 9.56
CA VAL A 335 16.90 6.30 10.77
C VAL A 335 17.27 7.07 12.03
N TYR A 336 18.38 7.81 12.04
CA TYR A 336 18.79 8.63 13.19
C TYR A 336 18.39 10.11 13.06
N ASN A 337 18.17 10.59 11.83
CA ASN A 337 18.05 12.02 11.53
C ASN A 337 16.70 12.41 10.91
N CYS A 338 15.92 11.46 10.39
CA CYS A 338 14.59 11.68 9.84
C CYS A 338 13.51 11.29 10.83
N PHE A 339 12.52 12.17 11.00
CA PHE A 339 11.39 11.96 11.90
C PHE A 339 10.09 12.31 11.19
N CYS A 340 9.06 11.48 11.41
CA CYS A 340 7.69 11.74 10.99
C CYS A 340 6.74 11.57 12.19
N PRO A 341 5.53 12.15 12.14
CA PRO A 341 4.58 12.05 13.25
C PRO A 341 4.08 10.61 13.54
N GLY A 342 4.20 9.70 12.56
CA GLY A 342 3.75 8.31 12.68
C GLY A 342 4.76 7.39 13.39
N SER A 343 4.40 6.11 13.49
CA SER A 343 5.24 5.06 14.09
C SER A 343 6.53 4.82 13.31
N THR A 344 6.42 4.83 12.00
CA THR A 344 7.52 4.59 11.07
C THR A 344 7.23 5.36 9.79
N CYS A 345 8.25 6.03 9.28
CA CYS A 345 8.13 6.80 8.05
C CYS A 345 8.08 5.84 6.86
N ILE A 346 7.30 6.18 5.83
CA ILE A 346 7.15 5.30 4.66
C ILE A 346 8.52 5.00 4.02
N MET A 347 9.41 5.99 3.97
CA MET A 347 10.76 5.83 3.42
C MET A 347 11.77 5.25 4.42
N ASN A 348 11.34 4.73 5.59
CA ASN A 348 12.23 3.98 6.46
C ASN A 348 12.50 2.59 5.84
N PRO A 349 13.77 2.14 5.75
CA PRO A 349 14.10 0.83 5.18
C PRO A 349 13.40 -0.37 5.83
N SER A 350 12.94 -0.23 7.08
CA SER A 350 12.27 -1.27 7.86
C SER A 350 10.77 -1.02 8.04
N ALA A 351 10.13 -0.20 7.18
CA ALA A 351 8.71 0.14 7.29
C ALA A 351 7.73 -1.00 6.96
N MET A 352 8.24 -2.15 6.49
CA MET A 352 7.47 -3.26 5.94
C MET A 352 7.16 -4.37 6.94
#